data_AF-A0A0F2SKJ9-F1
#
_entry.id   AF-A0A0F2SKJ9-F1
#
_cell.length_a   1.000
_cell.length_b   1.000
_cell.length_c   1.000
_cell.angle_alpha   90.00
_cell.angle_beta   90.00
_cell.angle_gamma   90.00
#
_symmetry.space_group_name_H-M   'P 1'
#
loop_
_entity.id
_entity.type
_entity.pdbx_description
1 polymer ?
#
loop_
_entity_poly.entity_id
_entity_poly.type
_entity_poly.pdbx_seq_one_letter_code
_entity_poly.pdbx_strand_id
1 'polypeptide(L)'
;MKVRQQCIDSPLFEDISKVYPIVDETGSDSAMFDSSLEFLHLTGRSLPHAVMMMIPEPWEKNELMSKEKKDFYEFNNFIMEPWDGPAAMGFSDGVVIGGVLDRNGLRPSRYYITKDDRVILASEDKVFTAGDMRRGQSLIVWALQEGKLAAREVDKYLMGKSVIK
;
A
#
# COMPACT_ATOMS: atom_id res chain seq x y z
N MET A 1 -6.22 18.80 3.61
CA MET A 1 -7.32 18.36 2.71
C MET A 1 -8.59 19.22 2.71
N LYS A 2 -9.25 19.52 3.86
CA LYS A 2 -10.55 20.23 3.93
C LYS A 2 -10.64 21.57 3.18
N VAL A 3 -9.60 22.40 3.25
CA VAL A 3 -9.55 23.71 2.55
C VAL A 3 -9.50 23.54 1.04
N ARG A 4 -8.80 22.50 0.56
CA ARG A 4 -8.62 22.27 -0.87
C ARG A 4 -9.88 21.71 -1.53
N GLN A 5 -10.69 20.96 -0.78
CA GLN A 5 -11.94 20.34 -1.25
C GLN A 5 -12.88 21.31 -1.97
N GLN A 6 -12.95 22.57 -1.54
CA GLN A 6 -13.86 23.55 -2.16
C GLN A 6 -13.48 23.95 -3.59
N CYS A 7 -12.22 23.74 -3.98
CA CYS A 7 -11.70 24.13 -5.30
C CYS A 7 -11.42 22.92 -6.20
N ILE A 8 -11.81 21.70 -5.79
CA ILE A 8 -11.52 20.51 -6.58
C ILE A 8 -12.62 20.30 -7.62
N ASP A 9 -12.18 20.04 -8.84
CA ASP A 9 -13.00 19.63 -9.95
C ASP A 9 -12.29 18.49 -10.70
N SER A 10 -13.06 17.61 -11.32
CA SER A 10 -12.50 16.51 -12.10
C SER A 10 -13.47 16.12 -13.23
N PRO A 11 -12.99 16.02 -14.47
CA PRO A 11 -13.83 15.60 -15.61
C PRO A 11 -14.26 14.13 -15.52
N LEU A 12 -13.71 13.35 -14.58
CA LEU A 12 -14.06 11.94 -14.36
C LEU A 12 -15.32 11.77 -13.51
N PHE A 13 -15.80 12.83 -12.89
CA PHE A 13 -17.02 12.84 -12.08
C PHE A 13 -18.03 13.81 -12.70
N GLU A 14 -19.25 13.34 -12.97
CA GLU A 14 -20.35 14.22 -13.37
C GLU A 14 -20.70 15.23 -12.25
N ASP A 15 -20.57 14.79 -11.00
CA ASP A 15 -20.80 15.59 -9.80
C ASP A 15 -19.84 15.17 -8.70
N ILE A 16 -18.76 15.94 -8.53
CA ILE A 16 -17.72 15.69 -7.51
C ILE A 16 -18.22 15.94 -6.09
N SER A 17 -19.36 16.60 -5.90
CA SER A 17 -19.90 16.81 -4.55
C SER A 17 -20.34 15.51 -3.86
N LYS A 18 -20.58 14.45 -4.64
CA LYS A 18 -20.97 13.13 -4.14
C LYS A 18 -19.87 12.42 -3.35
N VAL A 19 -18.60 12.77 -3.57
CA VAL A 19 -17.47 12.22 -2.81
C VAL A 19 -17.15 13.05 -1.57
N TYR A 20 -17.97 14.05 -1.25
CA TYR A 20 -17.77 14.91 -0.09
C TYR A 20 -18.48 14.37 1.16
N PRO A 21 -17.86 14.47 2.35
CA PRO A 21 -16.48 14.93 2.58
C PRO A 21 -15.44 13.89 2.12
N ILE A 22 -14.33 14.34 1.53
CA ILE A 22 -13.27 13.42 1.04
C ILE A 22 -12.58 12.71 2.21
N VAL A 23 -12.47 13.41 3.35
CA VAL A 23 -11.82 12.88 4.56
C VAL A 23 -12.81 13.00 5.71
N ASP A 24 -13.06 11.89 6.39
CA ASP A 24 -13.79 11.86 7.65
C ASP A 24 -12.82 12.08 8.82
N GLU A 25 -12.89 13.26 9.44
CA GLU A 25 -12.05 13.64 10.60
C GLU A 25 -12.37 12.84 11.87
N THR A 26 -13.48 12.10 11.90
CA THR A 26 -13.82 11.21 13.01
C THR A 26 -13.18 9.82 12.88
N GLY A 27 -12.64 9.51 11.70
CA GLY A 27 -11.97 8.25 11.40
C GLY A 27 -10.56 8.16 11.98
N SER A 28 -9.96 6.97 11.83
CA SER A 28 -8.53 6.79 12.16
C SER A 28 -7.63 7.47 11.15
N ASP A 29 -6.39 7.74 11.54
CA ASP A 29 -5.36 8.29 10.64
C ASP A 29 -5.18 7.47 9.36
N SER A 30 -5.19 6.14 9.48
CA SER A 30 -5.14 5.23 8.33
C SER A 30 -6.38 5.32 7.45
N ALA A 31 -7.59 5.49 8.01
CA ALA A 31 -8.82 5.64 7.24
C ALA A 31 -8.84 6.98 6.48
N MET A 32 -8.34 8.05 7.12
CA MET A 32 -8.19 9.35 6.47
C MET A 32 -7.16 9.31 5.33
N PHE A 33 -6.06 8.57 5.52
CA PHE A 33 -5.07 8.31 4.47
C PHE A 33 -5.70 7.56 3.30
N ASP A 34 -6.39 6.46 3.57
CA ASP A 34 -7.01 5.60 2.55
C ASP A 34 -8.02 6.39 1.71
N SER A 35 -8.88 7.18 2.35
CA SER A 35 -9.87 8.03 1.68
C SER A 35 -9.19 9.09 0.77
N SER A 36 -8.08 9.67 1.24
CA SER A 36 -7.31 10.63 0.46
C SER A 36 -6.61 9.99 -0.74
N LEU A 37 -6.05 8.78 -0.55
CA LEU A 37 -5.38 8.02 -1.59
C LEU A 37 -6.38 7.56 -2.66
N GLU A 38 -7.52 7.03 -2.23
CA GLU A 38 -8.61 6.60 -3.11
C GLU A 38 -9.10 7.78 -3.95
N PHE A 39 -9.30 8.96 -3.36
CA PHE A 39 -9.67 10.15 -4.08
C PHE A 39 -8.66 10.54 -5.18
N LEU A 40 -7.36 10.53 -4.85
CA LEU A 40 -6.30 10.83 -5.84
C LEU A 40 -6.28 9.80 -6.98
N HIS A 41 -6.54 8.53 -6.67
CA HIS A 41 -6.60 7.47 -7.65
C HIS A 41 -7.81 7.60 -8.58
N LEU A 42 -9.01 7.77 -8.01
CA LEU A 42 -10.26 7.92 -8.76
C LEU A 42 -10.31 9.20 -9.61
N THR A 43 -9.56 10.25 -9.22
CA THR A 43 -9.42 11.47 -10.02
C THR A 43 -8.37 11.37 -11.14
N GLY A 44 -7.87 10.15 -11.42
CA GLY A 44 -7.14 9.83 -12.65
C GLY A 44 -5.65 9.59 -12.50
N ARG A 45 -5.11 9.59 -11.27
CA ARG A 45 -3.70 9.22 -11.03
C ARG A 45 -3.56 7.72 -10.88
N SER A 46 -2.51 7.14 -11.45
CA SER A 46 -2.16 5.74 -11.16
C SER A 46 -1.85 5.57 -9.67
N LEU A 47 -2.18 4.40 -9.10
CA LEU A 47 -1.95 4.14 -7.67
C LEU A 47 -0.49 4.40 -7.22
N PRO A 48 0.57 3.97 -7.93
CA PRO A 48 1.94 4.27 -7.54
C PRO A 48 2.26 5.77 -7.52
N HIS A 49 1.72 6.54 -8.47
CA HIS A 49 1.89 7.99 -8.52
C HIS A 49 1.24 8.63 -7.29
N ALA A 50 0.00 8.28 -6.96
CA ALA A 50 -0.71 8.84 -5.81
C ALA A 50 0.00 8.50 -4.49
N VAL A 51 0.49 7.25 -4.34
CA VAL A 51 1.28 6.85 -3.17
C VAL A 51 2.58 7.68 -3.06
N MET A 52 3.31 7.89 -4.15
CA MET A 52 4.57 8.66 -4.13
C MET A 52 4.34 10.17 -3.92
N MET A 53 3.15 10.69 -4.24
CA MET A 53 2.74 12.04 -3.86
C MET A 53 2.49 12.17 -2.36
N MET A 54 1.83 11.17 -1.76
CA MET A 54 1.44 11.20 -0.35
C MET A 54 2.60 10.81 0.58
N ILE A 55 3.40 9.81 0.21
CA ILE A 55 4.55 9.31 0.98
C ILE A 55 5.81 9.42 0.11
N PRO A 56 6.34 10.64 -0.12
CA PRO A 56 7.52 10.84 -0.94
C PRO A 56 8.80 10.36 -0.24
N GLU A 57 9.65 9.68 -0.99
CA GLU A 57 11.02 9.32 -0.59
C GLU A 57 11.85 10.57 -0.17
N PRO A 58 12.91 10.41 0.64
CA PRO A 58 13.81 11.51 0.96
C PRO A 58 14.59 11.94 -0.30
N TRP A 59 14.13 13.00 -0.96
CA TRP A 59 14.63 13.42 -2.29
C TRP A 59 15.52 14.66 -2.28
N GLU A 60 15.29 15.63 -1.39
CA GLU A 60 15.93 16.97 -1.42
C GLU A 60 17.47 16.91 -1.42
N LYS A 61 18.05 16.06 -0.57
CA LYS A 61 19.51 15.93 -0.38
C LYS A 61 20.08 14.65 -1.00
N ASN A 62 19.29 13.94 -1.80
CA ASN A 62 19.72 12.67 -2.37
C ASN A 62 20.53 12.89 -3.65
N GLU A 63 21.86 12.88 -3.57
CA GLU A 63 22.74 13.06 -4.73
C GLU A 63 22.68 11.90 -5.73
N LEU A 64 22.27 10.72 -5.30
CA LEU A 64 22.16 9.51 -6.14
C LEU A 64 20.85 9.46 -6.94
N MET A 65 19.89 10.32 -6.60
CA MET A 65 18.61 10.39 -7.29
C MET A 65 18.71 11.16 -8.59
N SER A 66 18.15 10.59 -9.67
CA SER A 66 18.09 11.24 -10.98
C SER A 66 17.34 12.57 -10.92
N LYS A 67 17.68 13.48 -11.84
CA LYS A 67 17.05 14.80 -11.90
C LYS A 67 15.55 14.68 -12.15
N GLU A 68 15.14 13.78 -13.05
CA GLU A 68 13.73 13.59 -13.40
C GLU A 68 12.90 13.17 -12.17
N LYS A 69 13.45 12.34 -11.30
CA LYS A 69 12.78 11.90 -10.07
C LYS A 69 12.71 13.02 -9.03
N LYS A 70 13.75 13.87 -8.94
CA LYS A 70 13.73 15.06 -8.09
C LYS A 70 12.69 16.07 -8.57
N ASP A 71 12.67 16.37 -9.86
CA ASP A 71 11.71 17.28 -10.48
C ASP A 71 10.27 16.79 -10.26
N PHE A 72 10.04 15.46 -10.35
CA PHE A 72 8.76 14.85 -10.00
C PHE A 72 8.35 15.12 -8.56
N TYR A 73 9.23 14.89 -7.58
CA TYR A 73 8.90 15.11 -6.17
C TYR A 73 8.76 16.60 -5.83
N GLU A 74 9.60 17.46 -6.41
CA GLU A 74 9.53 18.91 -6.24
C GLU A 74 8.19 19.46 -6.73
N PHE A 75 7.75 19.07 -7.93
CA PHE A 75 6.45 19.46 -8.46
C PHE A 75 5.29 19.01 -7.56
N ASN A 76 5.30 17.74 -7.13
CA ASN A 76 4.22 17.19 -6.33
C ASN A 76 4.17 17.77 -4.90
N ASN A 77 5.29 18.23 -4.35
CA ASN A 77 5.35 18.88 -3.04
C ASN A 77 4.52 20.18 -2.99
N PHE A 78 4.37 20.89 -4.12
CA PHE A 78 3.46 22.04 -4.21
C PHE A 78 1.98 21.63 -4.25
N ILE A 79 1.69 20.43 -4.78
CA ILE A 79 0.32 19.93 -4.98
C ILE A 79 -0.21 19.27 -3.73
N MET A 80 0.59 18.49 -3.00
CA MET A 80 0.15 17.71 -1.85
C MET A 80 1.19 17.78 -0.74
N GLU A 81 0.73 18.10 0.46
CA GLU A 81 1.59 18.00 1.64
C GLU A 81 1.88 16.53 1.94
N PRO A 82 3.16 16.16 2.18
CA PRO A 82 3.51 14.80 2.55
C PRO A 82 2.76 14.35 3.81
N TRP A 83 2.20 13.15 3.76
CA TRP A 83 1.71 12.46 4.95
C TRP A 83 2.91 11.85 5.67
N ASP A 84 3.34 12.53 6.73
CA ASP A 84 4.48 12.14 7.54
C ASP A 84 4.06 11.38 8.80
N GLY A 85 4.86 10.40 9.20
CA GLY A 85 4.60 9.53 10.34
C GLY A 85 5.17 8.11 10.14
N PRO A 86 5.43 7.36 11.23
CA PRO A 86 5.96 6.00 11.12
C PRO A 86 4.98 5.04 10.44
N ALA A 87 5.26 4.66 9.19
CA ALA A 87 4.33 3.90 8.35
C ALA A 87 5.03 2.80 7.54
N ALA A 88 4.43 1.61 7.56
CA ALA A 88 4.69 0.55 6.59
C ALA A 88 3.35 0.21 5.94
N MET A 89 3.25 0.47 4.64
CA MET A 89 2.01 0.54 3.91
C MET A 89 2.01 -0.49 2.80
N GLY A 90 1.00 -1.36 2.78
CA GLY A 90 0.67 -2.20 1.63
C GLY A 90 -0.52 -1.60 0.89
N PHE A 91 -0.48 -1.55 -0.43
CA PHE A 91 -1.55 -0.97 -1.25
C PHE A 91 -1.82 -1.83 -2.48
N SER A 92 -3.06 -1.80 -2.96
CA SER A 92 -3.45 -2.45 -4.21
C SER A 92 -4.73 -1.84 -4.79
N ASP A 93 -4.81 -1.73 -6.11
CA ASP A 93 -6.03 -1.38 -6.87
C ASP A 93 -6.65 -2.63 -7.54
N GLY A 94 -6.20 -3.83 -7.16
CA GLY A 94 -6.59 -5.10 -7.78
C GLY A 94 -5.83 -5.45 -9.07
N VAL A 95 -5.04 -4.53 -9.63
CA VAL A 95 -4.16 -4.78 -10.79
C VAL A 95 -2.69 -4.73 -10.37
N VAL A 96 -2.34 -3.74 -9.56
CA VAL A 96 -1.01 -3.52 -9.00
C VAL A 96 -1.07 -3.79 -7.50
N ILE A 97 0.00 -4.36 -6.97
CA ILE A 97 0.24 -4.48 -5.53
C ILE A 97 1.62 -3.91 -5.22
N GLY A 98 1.72 -3.17 -4.12
CA GLY A 98 2.98 -2.57 -3.70
C GLY A 98 3.07 -2.41 -2.20
N GLY A 99 4.30 -2.18 -1.74
CA GLY A 99 4.61 -1.82 -0.37
C GLY A 99 5.53 -0.62 -0.34
N VAL A 100 5.27 0.33 0.57
CA VAL A 100 6.11 1.51 0.78
C VAL A 100 6.35 1.72 2.27
N LEU A 101 7.51 2.27 2.60
CA LEU A 101 7.85 2.73 3.94
C LEU A 101 7.78 4.26 3.98
N ASP A 102 7.55 4.79 5.18
CA ASP A 102 7.74 6.21 5.42
C ASP A 102 9.16 6.68 5.07
N ARG A 103 9.32 7.99 4.91
CA ARG A 103 10.56 8.64 4.50
C ARG A 103 11.78 8.24 5.34
N ASN A 104 11.56 7.90 6.61
CA ASN A 104 12.60 7.58 7.59
C ASN A 104 12.73 6.06 7.83
N GLY A 105 11.84 5.24 7.27
CA GLY A 105 11.84 3.79 7.45
C GLY A 105 11.64 3.37 8.91
N LEU A 106 10.76 4.06 9.65
CA LEU A 106 10.60 3.88 11.10
C LEU A 106 9.85 2.60 11.48
N ARG A 107 9.22 1.94 10.50
CA ARG A 107 8.55 0.64 10.69
C ARG A 107 9.34 -0.48 10.02
N PRO A 108 9.46 -1.65 10.66
CA PRO A 108 10.10 -2.79 10.03
C PRO A 108 9.24 -3.31 8.89
N SER A 109 9.86 -3.56 7.75
CA SER A 109 9.24 -4.22 6.60
C SER A 109 10.29 -5.06 5.90
N ARG A 110 10.04 -6.36 5.82
CA ARG A 110 10.88 -7.36 5.16
C ARG A 110 10.13 -7.91 3.97
N TYR A 111 10.82 -8.06 2.84
CA TYR A 111 10.25 -8.74 1.69
C TYR A 111 11.08 -9.97 1.32
N TYR A 112 10.38 -11.01 0.88
CA TYR A 112 10.96 -12.25 0.39
C TYR A 112 10.44 -12.53 -1.01
N ILE A 113 11.34 -12.82 -1.93
CA ILE A 113 10.99 -13.33 -3.26
C ILE A 113 11.22 -14.84 -3.23
N THR A 114 10.14 -15.57 -3.43
CA THR A 114 10.15 -17.03 -3.49
C THR A 114 10.60 -17.51 -4.87
N LYS A 115 10.96 -18.80 -4.98
CA LYS A 115 11.42 -19.40 -6.24
C LYS A 115 10.32 -19.50 -7.30
N ASP A 116 9.06 -19.40 -6.90
CA ASP A 116 7.88 -19.38 -7.76
C ASP A 116 7.32 -17.95 -7.93
N ASP A 117 8.19 -16.95 -7.88
CA ASP A 117 7.92 -15.54 -8.15
C ASP A 117 6.81 -14.92 -7.29
N ARG A 118 6.57 -15.45 -6.08
CA ARG A 118 5.74 -14.79 -5.08
C ARG A 118 6.59 -13.80 -4.29
N VAL A 119 6.03 -12.61 -4.10
CA VAL A 119 6.56 -11.60 -3.19
C VAL A 119 5.78 -11.66 -1.88
N ILE A 120 6.47 -11.86 -0.77
CA ILE A 120 5.90 -11.83 0.58
C ILE A 120 6.46 -10.59 1.27
N LEU A 121 5.58 -9.71 1.76
CA LEU A 121 5.95 -8.55 2.57
C LEU A 121 5.41 -8.76 4.00
N ALA A 122 6.27 -8.62 5.01
CA ALA A 122 5.90 -8.80 6.40
C ALA A 122 6.71 -7.90 7.33
N SER A 123 6.15 -7.53 8.48
CA SER A 123 6.84 -6.70 9.48
C SER A 123 7.96 -7.46 10.21
N GLU A 124 7.90 -8.78 10.28
CA GLU A 124 8.81 -9.61 11.06
C GLU A 124 9.37 -10.79 10.24
N ASP A 125 10.38 -11.45 10.78
CA ASP A 125 10.89 -12.70 10.22
C ASP A 125 10.01 -13.90 10.64
N LYS A 126 10.14 -15.01 9.91
CA LYS A 126 9.44 -16.29 10.21
C LYS A 126 7.92 -16.17 10.22
N VAL A 127 7.39 -15.33 9.34
CA VAL A 127 5.95 -15.23 9.09
C VAL A 127 5.50 -16.37 8.17
N PHE A 128 4.45 -17.07 8.59
CA PHE A 128 3.79 -18.09 7.79
C PHE A 128 2.63 -17.45 7.04
N THR A 129 2.65 -17.54 5.72
CA THR A 129 1.63 -16.92 4.87
C THR A 129 0.73 -17.97 4.23
N ALA A 130 -0.56 -17.65 4.16
CA ALA A 130 -1.56 -18.36 3.35
C ALA A 130 -2.29 -17.31 2.52
N GLY A 131 -2.55 -17.60 1.25
CA GLY A 131 -3.19 -16.65 0.33
C GLY A 131 -2.39 -16.41 -0.96
N ASP A 132 -3.09 -16.40 -2.09
CA ASP A 132 -2.63 -15.78 -3.35
C ASP A 132 -3.49 -14.55 -3.68
N MET A 133 -2.94 -13.35 -3.45
CA MET A 133 -3.64 -12.10 -3.74
C MET A 133 -3.95 -11.91 -5.24
N ARG A 134 -3.29 -12.65 -6.15
CA ARG A 134 -3.56 -12.58 -7.60
C ARG A 134 -4.92 -13.13 -7.99
N ARG A 135 -5.55 -13.94 -7.15
CA ARG A 135 -6.76 -14.70 -7.50
C ARG A 135 -8.05 -14.13 -6.92
N GLY A 136 -7.97 -13.01 -6.20
CA GLY A 136 -9.10 -12.35 -5.56
C GLY A 136 -9.76 -13.18 -4.46
N GLN A 137 -10.77 -12.62 -3.78
CA GLN A 137 -11.62 -13.32 -2.82
C GLN A 137 -12.48 -14.37 -3.54
N SER A 138 -11.94 -15.53 -3.89
CA SER A 138 -12.77 -16.60 -4.46
C SER A 138 -12.27 -18.00 -4.15
N LEU A 139 -13.25 -18.81 -3.71
CA LEU A 139 -13.28 -20.25 -3.46
C LEU A 139 -12.65 -20.72 -2.13
N ILE A 140 -13.54 -20.96 -1.17
CA ILE A 140 -13.36 -21.70 0.09
C ILE A 140 -12.38 -22.87 -0.04
N VAL A 141 -12.36 -23.59 -1.18
CA VAL A 141 -11.50 -24.75 -1.41
C VAL A 141 -10.01 -24.38 -1.46
N TRP A 142 -9.64 -23.29 -2.14
CA TRP A 142 -8.25 -22.86 -2.26
C TRP A 142 -7.74 -22.22 -0.97
N ALA A 143 -8.57 -21.39 -0.34
CA ALA A 143 -8.27 -20.83 0.99
C ALA A 143 -8.05 -21.95 2.03
N LEU A 144 -8.83 -23.03 1.97
CA LEU A 144 -8.63 -24.19 2.84
C LEU A 144 -7.28 -24.88 2.59
N GLN A 145 -6.90 -25.02 1.33
CA GLN A 145 -5.66 -25.70 0.96
C GLN A 145 -4.43 -24.86 1.31
N GLU A 146 -4.47 -23.55 1.05
CA GLU A 146 -3.39 -22.63 1.44
C GLU A 146 -3.27 -22.53 2.97
N GLY A 147 -4.39 -22.47 3.68
CA GLY A 147 -4.41 -22.54 5.15
C GLY A 147 -3.80 -23.85 5.68
N LYS A 148 -4.10 -24.99 5.04
CA LYS A 148 -3.48 -26.28 5.37
C LYS A 148 -1.98 -26.29 5.11
N LEU A 149 -1.51 -25.72 4.00
CA LEU A 149 -0.08 -25.63 3.69
C LEU A 149 0.65 -24.76 4.72
N ALA A 150 0.09 -23.61 5.09
CA ALA A 150 0.66 -22.77 6.14
C ALA A 150 0.72 -23.51 7.49
N ALA A 151 -0.37 -24.17 7.90
CA ALA A 151 -0.40 -24.98 9.12
C ALA A 151 0.64 -26.11 9.09
N ARG A 152 0.86 -26.74 7.93
CA ARG A 152 1.87 -27.78 7.75
C ARG A 152 3.30 -27.24 7.97
N GLU A 153 3.59 -26.04 7.48
CA GLU A 153 4.91 -25.44 7.70
C GLU A 153 5.09 -24.96 9.15
N VAL A 154 4.03 -24.50 9.81
CA VAL A 154 4.03 -24.23 11.26
C VAL A 154 4.34 -25.50 12.05
N ASP A 155 3.66 -26.60 11.75
CA ASP A 155 3.89 -27.90 12.39
C ASP A 155 5.36 -28.35 12.23
N LYS A 156 5.91 -28.26 11.01
CA LYS A 156 7.31 -28.60 10.76
C LYS A 156 8.27 -27.70 11.55
N TYR A 157 7.99 -26.41 11.64
CA TYR A 157 8.82 -25.48 12.38
C TYR A 157 8.82 -25.77 13.88
N LEU A 158 7.63 -26.04 14.46
CA LEU A 158 7.48 -26.29 15.90
C LEU A 158 7.87 -27.71 16.32
N MET A 159 7.54 -28.70 15.50
CA MET A 159 7.59 -30.13 15.86
C MET A 159 8.58 -30.96 15.02
N GLY A 160 9.21 -30.37 14.00
CA GLY A 160 10.12 -31.06 13.07
C GLY A 160 9.42 -31.97 12.06
N LYS A 161 8.08 -32.12 12.15
CA LYS A 161 7.26 -32.95 11.27
C LYS A 161 5.82 -32.41 11.22
N SER A 162 5.07 -32.72 10.17
CA SER A 162 3.63 -32.46 10.10
C SER A 162 2.89 -33.70 9.59
N VAL A 163 1.65 -33.87 10.06
CA VAL A 163 0.71 -34.90 9.62
C VAL A 163 -0.26 -34.39 8.54
N ILE A 164 -0.26 -33.08 8.30
CA ILE A 164 -1.06 -32.43 7.27
C ILE A 164 -0.41 -32.71 5.91
N LYS A 165 -1.18 -33.33 5.01
CA LYS A 165 -0.74 -33.63 3.64
C LYS A 165 -0.68 -32.36 2.79
#